data_AF-A0A7S2Y2S9-F1
#
_entry.id   AF-A0A7S2Y2S9-F1
#
_cell.length_a   1.000
_cell.length_b   1.000
_cell.length_c   1.000
_cell.angle_alpha   90.00
_cell.angle_beta   90.00
_cell.angle_gamma   90.00
#
_symmetry.space_group_name_H-M   'P 1'
#
loop_
_entity.id
_entity.type
_entity.pdbx_description
1 polymer ?
#
loop_
_entity_poly.entity_id
_entity_poly.type
_entity_poly.pdbx_seq_one_letter_code
_entity_poly.pdbx_strand_id
1 'polypeptide(L)'
;DYHQAMQDPETVVIDVRNHYESTLGHFAPPPGGAQLVDPHMRNSIEFPKWLAQPETQAKLHNKKVLMYCTGGIRCERATALLNQMTTVANKSDAITNKGNGEKEPAFQPKGVYHMRGGIERYVKTFPQGGYWKGKNYLFDKRAEQCPSQKTPDLVEQEVTSQCCLCAQKWTSYRGKFKCHYDYCGVPVIVCDACRPKGLTHPDQLTCELCQKGDTQVLEAAVPDLVGLKRQAESLVADPETKKAKKTNNESPKEDNNGDQQVIADRIFVARLPLTVTKTKLEQLFQSENQEKQETPDSIIQVIHWLTDRATGGFYGSCMVQVSSPQVAERILAQGAAMRLDKKRIKVSAVRRRGNESLTEAAWPPKNYQEREYPPVGHFQRI
;
A
#
# COMPACT_ATOMS: atom_id res chain seq x y z
N ASP A 1 11.65 -0.89 -12.14
CA ASP A 1 10.17 -1.01 -12.18
C ASP A 1 9.49 0.33 -11.99
N TYR A 2 9.02 0.71 -10.79
CA TYR A 2 8.23 1.95 -10.60
C TYR A 2 8.94 3.20 -11.14
N HIS A 3 10.25 3.35 -10.87
CA HIS A 3 11.05 4.46 -11.39
C HIS A 3 11.05 4.52 -12.92
N GLN A 4 11.27 3.38 -13.58
CA GLN A 4 11.28 3.29 -15.04
C GLN A 4 9.88 3.51 -15.63
N ALA A 5 8.83 3.01 -14.98
CA ALA A 5 7.46 3.19 -15.42
C ALA A 5 7.02 4.67 -15.43
N MET A 6 7.66 5.54 -14.65
CA MET A 6 7.41 6.99 -14.72
C MET A 6 7.93 7.66 -16.01
N GLN A 7 8.73 6.97 -16.82
CA GLN A 7 9.23 7.49 -18.11
C GLN A 7 8.21 7.32 -19.25
N ASP A 8 7.14 6.57 -19.02
CA ASP A 8 6.14 6.24 -20.04
C ASP A 8 5.04 7.32 -20.11
N PRO A 9 4.82 7.99 -21.27
CA PRO A 9 3.79 9.02 -21.43
C PRO A 9 2.36 8.48 -21.31
N GLU A 10 2.16 7.16 -21.46
CA GLU A 10 0.87 6.50 -21.28
C GLU A 10 0.58 6.15 -19.81
N THR A 11 1.37 6.71 -18.89
CA THR A 11 1.28 6.48 -17.46
C THR A 11 0.80 7.73 -16.71
N VAL A 12 -0.02 7.51 -15.69
CA VAL A 12 -0.45 8.50 -14.71
C VAL A 12 0.10 8.10 -13.35
N VAL A 13 0.72 9.04 -12.65
CA VAL A 13 1.20 8.89 -11.28
C VAL A 13 0.24 9.63 -10.36
N ILE A 14 -0.38 8.95 -9.40
CA ILE A 14 -1.32 9.55 -8.44
C ILE A 14 -0.68 9.62 -7.06
N ASP A 15 -0.69 10.82 -6.48
CA ASP A 15 -0.38 11.01 -5.06
C ASP A 15 -1.60 10.65 -4.21
N VAL A 16 -1.53 9.54 -3.47
CA VAL A 16 -2.64 9.09 -2.60
C VAL A 16 -2.52 9.73 -1.20
N ARG A 17 -1.72 10.78 -1.05
CA ARG A 17 -1.55 11.51 0.20
C ARG A 17 -2.53 12.68 0.31
N ASN A 18 -2.57 13.29 1.49
CA ASN A 18 -3.31 14.54 1.64
C ASN A 18 -2.49 15.67 1.01
N HIS A 19 -3.15 16.70 0.49
CA HIS A 19 -2.52 17.80 -0.24
C HIS A 19 -1.39 18.48 0.55
N TYR A 20 -1.57 18.66 1.86
CA TYR A 20 -0.56 19.26 2.74
C TYR A 20 0.77 18.47 2.78
N GLU A 21 0.74 17.17 2.46
CA GLU A 21 1.92 16.32 2.34
C GLU A 21 2.58 16.46 0.96
N SER A 22 1.78 16.72 -0.08
CA SER A 22 2.20 16.89 -1.47
C SER A 22 2.92 18.22 -1.70
N THR A 23 2.52 19.27 -0.98
CA THR A 23 3.19 20.59 -1.01
C THR A 23 4.60 20.56 -0.41
N LEU A 24 4.91 19.59 0.47
CA LEU A 24 6.27 19.42 1.01
C LEU A 24 7.21 18.73 0.04
N GLY A 25 6.67 17.84 -0.79
CA GLY A 25 7.43 17.09 -1.77
C GLY A 25 6.52 16.12 -2.51
N HIS A 26 6.85 15.84 -3.76
CA HIS A 26 6.09 15.00 -4.66
C HIS A 26 7.01 14.39 -5.72
N PHE A 27 6.50 13.44 -6.50
CA PHE A 27 7.22 12.95 -7.66
C PHE A 27 7.15 13.95 -8.81
N ALA A 28 8.28 14.27 -9.42
CA ALA A 28 8.35 14.96 -10.70
C ALA A 28 8.84 13.97 -11.77
N PRO A 29 7.93 13.27 -12.46
CA PRO A 29 8.28 12.46 -13.62
C PRO A 29 9.09 13.27 -14.65
N PRO A 30 9.93 12.61 -15.46
CA PRO A 30 10.75 13.30 -16.44
C PRO A 30 9.88 13.97 -17.53
N PRO A 31 10.39 15.00 -18.23
CA PRO A 31 9.72 15.58 -19.38
C PRO A 31 9.35 14.51 -20.43
N GLY A 32 8.11 14.53 -20.91
CA GLY A 32 7.60 13.52 -21.85
C GLY A 32 7.27 12.16 -21.22
N GLY A 33 7.43 12.01 -19.89
CA GLY A 33 7.04 10.81 -19.15
C GLY A 33 5.62 10.90 -18.59
N ALA A 34 5.42 10.21 -17.47
CA ALA A 34 4.12 10.08 -16.83
C ALA A 34 3.56 11.43 -16.34
N GLN A 35 2.24 11.56 -16.33
CA GLN A 35 1.56 12.72 -15.74
C GLN A 35 1.39 12.54 -14.23
N LEU A 36 1.88 13.48 -13.41
CA LEU A 36 1.54 13.54 -11.99
C LEU A 36 0.12 14.09 -11.81
N VAL A 37 -0.65 13.46 -10.94
CA VAL A 37 -1.97 13.89 -10.49
C VAL A 37 -1.97 13.98 -8.96
N ASP A 38 -2.20 15.19 -8.44
CA ASP A 38 -2.54 15.44 -7.04
C ASP A 38 -4.07 15.56 -6.94
N PRO A 39 -4.76 14.63 -6.24
CA PRO A 39 -6.19 14.70 -6.00
C PRO A 39 -6.66 15.87 -5.13
N HIS A 40 -5.76 16.67 -4.55
CA HIS A 40 -6.10 17.79 -3.66
C HIS A 40 -6.93 17.39 -2.42
N MET A 41 -6.72 16.16 -1.93
CA MET A 41 -7.46 15.64 -0.77
C MET A 41 -7.09 16.36 0.53
N ARG A 42 -8.09 16.77 1.29
CA ARG A 42 -7.94 17.26 2.67
C ARG A 42 -7.61 16.11 3.62
N ASN A 43 -8.20 14.94 3.36
CA ASN A 43 -7.99 13.73 4.13
C ASN A 43 -8.12 12.47 3.24
N SER A 44 -7.55 11.35 3.69
CA SER A 44 -7.53 10.10 2.90
C SER A 44 -8.90 9.45 2.64
N ILE A 45 -9.97 9.84 3.34
CA ILE A 45 -11.32 9.32 3.13
C ILE A 45 -11.95 9.94 1.88
N GLU A 46 -11.38 11.03 1.36
CA GLU A 46 -11.80 11.69 0.14
C GLU A 46 -11.34 10.97 -1.14
N PHE A 47 -10.36 10.07 -1.07
CA PHE A 47 -9.86 9.36 -2.26
C PHE A 47 -10.94 8.65 -3.07
N PRO A 48 -11.88 7.89 -2.45
CA PRO A 48 -12.98 7.28 -3.18
C PRO A 48 -13.91 8.29 -3.85
N LYS A 49 -14.15 9.45 -3.22
CA LYS A 49 -14.97 10.51 -3.81
C LYS A 49 -14.31 11.05 -5.06
N TRP A 50 -13.02 11.36 -4.97
CA TRP A 50 -12.23 11.85 -6.10
C TRP A 50 -12.20 10.83 -7.25
N LEU A 51 -12.00 9.56 -6.94
CA LEU A 51 -11.94 8.48 -7.93
C LEU A 51 -13.30 8.20 -8.60
N ALA A 52 -14.41 8.41 -7.89
CA ALA A 52 -15.76 8.21 -8.42
C ALA A 52 -16.18 9.29 -9.44
N GLN A 53 -15.43 10.40 -9.55
CA GLN A 53 -15.75 11.47 -10.48
C GLN A 53 -15.54 11.02 -11.95
N PRO A 54 -16.47 11.32 -12.87
CA PRO A 54 -16.34 10.97 -14.28
C PRO A 54 -15.06 11.53 -14.93
N GLU A 55 -14.68 12.76 -14.58
CA GLU A 55 -13.47 13.39 -15.13
C GLU A 55 -12.21 12.64 -14.68
N THR A 56 -12.19 12.16 -13.44
CA THR A 56 -11.09 11.33 -12.92
C THR A 56 -11.04 9.99 -13.64
N GLN A 57 -12.17 9.31 -13.79
CA GLN A 57 -12.22 8.02 -14.50
C GLN A 57 -11.78 8.16 -15.95
N ALA A 58 -12.22 9.21 -16.64
CA ALA A 58 -11.78 9.51 -18.00
C ALA A 58 -10.26 9.74 -18.11
N LYS A 59 -9.65 10.45 -17.14
CA LYS A 59 -8.19 10.66 -17.08
C LYS A 59 -7.40 9.37 -16.89
N LEU A 60 -7.99 8.38 -16.20
CA LEU A 60 -7.34 7.12 -15.87
C LEU A 60 -7.67 6.00 -16.88
N HIS A 61 -8.72 6.16 -17.68
CA HIS A 61 -9.10 5.23 -18.75
C HIS A 61 -7.96 5.08 -19.76
N ASN A 62 -7.68 3.84 -20.16
CA ASN A 62 -6.59 3.49 -21.08
C ASN A 62 -5.19 3.98 -20.65
N LYS A 63 -4.99 4.34 -19.38
CA LYS A 63 -3.68 4.71 -18.83
C LYS A 63 -3.15 3.63 -17.89
N LYS A 64 -1.82 3.55 -17.79
CA LYS A 64 -1.15 2.81 -16.72
C LYS A 64 -1.19 3.68 -15.46
N VAL A 65 -1.75 3.17 -14.37
CA VAL A 65 -1.93 3.93 -13.13
C VAL A 65 -0.87 3.51 -12.12
N LEU A 66 -0.01 4.45 -11.71
CA LEU A 66 0.97 4.28 -10.65
C LEU A 66 0.54 5.10 -9.44
N MET A 67 0.49 4.50 -8.26
CA MET A 67 0.13 5.21 -7.02
C MET A 67 1.28 5.21 -6.03
N TYR A 68 1.38 6.27 -5.24
CA TYR A 68 2.32 6.33 -4.13
C TYR A 68 1.72 7.00 -2.90
N CYS A 69 2.31 6.69 -1.75
CA CYS A 69 2.13 7.41 -0.50
C CYS A 69 3.39 7.18 0.35
N THR A 70 3.43 7.70 1.59
CA THR A 70 4.62 7.63 2.46
C THR A 70 5.18 6.21 2.62
N GLY A 71 4.35 5.25 3.05
CA GLY A 71 4.77 3.86 3.36
C GLY A 71 4.00 2.76 2.63
N GLY A 72 3.08 3.10 1.72
CA GLY A 72 2.33 2.15 0.88
C GLY A 72 0.91 1.79 1.35
N ILE A 73 0.58 1.96 2.64
CA ILE A 73 -0.71 1.49 3.20
C ILE A 73 -1.96 2.12 2.55
N ARG A 74 -1.91 3.41 2.20
CA ARG A 74 -3.02 4.09 1.51
C ARG A 74 -3.16 3.56 0.08
N CYS A 75 -2.04 3.28 -0.58
CA CYS A 75 -2.04 2.72 -1.92
C CYS A 75 -2.60 1.30 -1.97
N GLU A 76 -2.42 0.48 -0.94
CA GLU A 76 -3.04 -0.85 -0.89
C GLU A 76 -4.58 -0.76 -0.98
N ARG A 77 -5.17 0.16 -0.21
CA ARG A 77 -6.61 0.42 -0.24
C ARG A 77 -7.05 1.02 -1.57
N ALA A 78 -6.29 1.98 -2.08
CA ALA A 78 -6.58 2.63 -3.36
C ALA A 78 -6.52 1.64 -4.54
N THR A 79 -5.50 0.78 -4.61
CA THR A 79 -5.39 -0.28 -5.62
C THR A 79 -6.57 -1.25 -5.54
N ALA A 80 -6.95 -1.69 -4.32
CA ALA A 80 -8.10 -2.57 -4.16
C ALA A 80 -9.40 -1.92 -4.66
N LEU A 81 -9.60 -0.63 -4.36
CA LEU A 81 -10.77 0.12 -4.80
C LEU A 81 -10.82 0.28 -6.33
N LEU A 82 -9.72 0.71 -6.94
CA LEU A 82 -9.59 0.83 -8.40
C LEU A 82 -9.93 -0.49 -9.09
N ASN A 83 -9.38 -1.61 -8.61
CA ASN A 83 -9.66 -2.92 -9.18
C ASN A 83 -11.12 -3.35 -9.02
N GLN A 84 -11.77 -3.02 -7.90
CA GLN A 84 -13.20 -3.25 -7.71
C GLN A 84 -14.04 -2.44 -8.71
N MET A 85 -13.72 -1.15 -8.88
CA MET A 85 -14.39 -0.29 -9.85
C MET A 85 -14.24 -0.81 -11.28
N THR A 86 -13.02 -1.18 -11.69
CA THR A 86 -12.76 -1.78 -13.01
C THR A 86 -13.52 -3.09 -13.19
N THR A 87 -13.54 -3.96 -12.18
CA THR A 87 -14.26 -5.25 -12.24
C THR A 87 -15.76 -5.06 -12.49
N VAL A 88 -16.36 -4.09 -11.79
CA VAL A 88 -17.78 -3.77 -11.95
C VAL A 88 -18.05 -3.12 -13.30
N ALA A 89 -17.24 -2.14 -13.70
CA ALA A 89 -17.38 -1.43 -14.97
C ALA A 89 -17.30 -2.36 -16.20
N ASN A 90 -16.44 -3.38 -16.15
CA ASN A 90 -16.27 -4.32 -17.26
C ASN A 90 -17.40 -5.33 -17.45
N LYS A 91 -18.19 -5.59 -16.40
CA LYS A 91 -19.24 -6.61 -16.43
C LYS A 91 -20.65 -6.04 -16.35
N SER A 92 -20.80 -4.76 -16.01
CA SER A 92 -22.03 -4.05 -16.30
C SER A 92 -22.19 -3.91 -17.82
N ASP A 93 -23.38 -4.14 -18.36
CA ASP A 93 -23.78 -3.77 -19.74
C ASP A 93 -23.76 -2.23 -19.98
N ALA A 94 -23.02 -1.47 -19.17
CA ALA A 94 -22.75 -0.05 -19.34
C ALA A 94 -21.81 0.14 -20.53
N ILE A 95 -22.40 0.00 -21.72
CA ILE A 95 -21.78 0.21 -23.01
C ILE A 95 -21.60 1.71 -23.21
N THR A 96 -20.37 2.15 -23.46
CA THR A 96 -20.15 3.42 -24.15
C THR A 96 -20.09 3.14 -25.65
N ASN A 97 -20.96 3.80 -26.43
CA ASN A 97 -20.94 3.68 -27.88
C ASN A 97 -19.75 4.47 -28.41
N LYS A 98 -18.71 3.75 -28.85
CA LYS A 98 -17.74 4.30 -29.77
C LYS A 98 -18.48 4.53 -31.10
N GLY A 99 -18.34 5.71 -31.72
CA GLY A 99 -19.08 6.11 -32.94
C GLY A 99 -18.90 5.19 -34.17
N ASN A 100 -18.13 4.12 -34.02
CA ASN A 100 -17.76 3.07 -34.95
C ASN A 100 -18.34 1.67 -34.59
N GLY A 101 -19.24 1.56 -33.61
CA GLY A 101 -19.97 0.32 -33.28
C GLY A 101 -19.22 -0.66 -32.36
N GLU A 102 -18.05 -0.28 -31.84
CA GLU A 102 -17.28 -1.05 -30.87
C GLU A 102 -17.79 -0.78 -29.44
N LYS A 103 -17.91 -1.85 -28.62
CA LYS A 103 -18.27 -1.75 -27.20
C LYS A 103 -16.99 -1.61 -26.36
N GLU A 104 -16.83 -0.50 -25.66
CA GLU A 104 -15.77 -0.35 -24.64
C GLU A 104 -16.35 -0.13 -23.23
N PRO A 105 -15.69 -0.68 -22.19
CA PRO A 105 -16.08 -0.44 -20.81
C PRO A 105 -15.93 1.04 -20.46
N ALA A 106 -16.86 1.56 -19.66
CA ALA A 106 -16.85 2.97 -19.26
C ALA A 106 -15.60 3.38 -18.45
N PHE A 107 -14.94 2.42 -17.79
CA PHE A 107 -13.73 2.66 -17.00
C PHE A 107 -12.78 1.44 -16.98
N GLN A 108 -11.67 1.54 -17.73
CA GLN A 108 -10.65 0.50 -17.83
C GLN A 108 -9.24 1.10 -17.89
N PRO A 109 -8.48 1.16 -16.78
CA PRO A 109 -7.05 1.43 -16.83
C PRO A 109 -6.30 0.26 -17.47
N LYS A 110 -5.18 0.51 -18.16
CA LYS A 110 -4.29 -0.53 -18.72
C LYS A 110 -3.69 -1.42 -17.61
N GLY A 111 -3.50 -0.85 -16.43
CA GLY A 111 -3.05 -1.56 -15.24
C GLY A 111 -2.96 -0.63 -14.04
N VAL A 112 -3.08 -1.20 -12.84
CA VAL A 112 -3.07 -0.45 -11.58
C VAL A 112 -1.95 -0.97 -10.69
N TYR A 113 -1.00 -0.11 -10.38
CA TYR A 113 0.22 -0.43 -9.64
C TYR A 113 0.43 0.57 -8.51
N HIS A 114 1.17 0.16 -7.48
CA HIS A 114 1.61 1.08 -6.44
C HIS A 114 3.06 0.87 -6.04
N MET A 115 3.64 1.93 -5.48
CA MET A 115 4.99 1.90 -4.93
C MET A 115 5.02 1.13 -3.61
N ARG A 116 5.59 -0.07 -3.66
CA ARG A 116 5.77 -0.87 -2.47
C ARG A 116 6.75 -0.22 -1.49
N GLY A 117 6.35 -0.12 -0.22
CA GLY A 117 7.12 0.56 0.82
C GLY A 117 7.13 2.08 0.67
N GLY A 118 6.38 2.61 -0.31
CA GLY A 118 6.16 4.02 -0.52
C GLY A 118 7.42 4.84 -0.77
N ILE A 119 7.26 6.15 -0.60
CA ILE A 119 8.32 7.14 -0.72
C ILE A 119 9.48 6.80 0.21
N GLU A 120 9.20 6.29 1.42
CA GLU A 120 10.22 5.95 2.41
C GLU A 120 11.28 4.99 1.88
N ARG A 121 10.83 3.97 1.14
CA ARG A 121 11.73 3.03 0.46
C ARG A 121 12.39 3.68 -0.74
N TYR A 122 11.63 4.41 -1.55
CA TYR A 122 12.13 4.99 -2.79
C TYR A 122 13.32 5.92 -2.56
N VAL A 123 13.25 6.84 -1.60
CA VAL A 123 14.35 7.78 -1.32
C VAL A 123 15.58 7.10 -0.70
N LYS A 124 15.41 5.90 -0.11
CA LYS A 124 16.54 5.04 0.32
C LYS A 124 17.17 4.31 -0.86
N THR A 125 16.36 3.87 -1.82
CA THR A 125 16.83 3.21 -3.05
C THR A 125 17.51 4.20 -4.00
N PHE A 126 17.02 5.42 -4.08
CA PHE A 126 17.60 6.52 -4.87
C PHE A 126 18.09 7.61 -3.91
N PRO A 127 19.29 7.47 -3.32
CA PRO A 127 19.78 8.40 -2.30
C PRO A 127 19.98 9.83 -2.82
N GLN A 128 20.13 10.01 -4.14
CA GLN A 128 20.14 11.31 -4.82
C GLN A 128 18.74 11.92 -5.05
N GLY A 129 17.68 11.18 -4.72
CA GLY A 129 16.29 11.57 -4.86
C GLY A 129 15.61 11.05 -6.12
N GLY A 130 16.33 10.73 -7.20
CA GLY A 130 15.71 10.32 -8.47
C GLY A 130 14.66 11.34 -8.92
N TYR A 131 13.46 10.88 -9.26
CA TYR A 131 12.30 11.74 -9.55
C TYR A 131 11.58 12.34 -8.33
N TRP A 132 12.02 12.08 -7.09
CA TRP A 132 11.42 12.70 -5.90
C TRP A 132 11.94 14.12 -5.70
N LYS A 133 11.02 15.06 -5.43
CA LYS A 133 11.30 16.48 -5.17
C LYS A 133 10.85 16.87 -3.76
N GLY A 134 11.65 17.68 -3.07
CA GLY A 134 11.34 18.17 -1.73
C GLY A 134 11.42 17.09 -0.63
N LYS A 135 10.58 17.22 0.40
CA LYS A 135 10.61 16.43 1.65
C LYS A 135 9.45 15.45 1.74
N ASN A 136 9.72 14.23 2.21
CA ASN A 136 8.67 13.26 2.52
C ASN A 136 8.16 13.47 3.95
N TYR A 137 6.89 13.84 4.11
CA TYR A 137 6.26 14.00 5.41
C TYR A 137 6.08 12.66 6.15
N LEU A 138 6.47 12.61 7.42
CA LEU A 138 6.37 11.45 8.29
C LEU A 138 5.48 11.72 9.50
N PHE A 139 4.70 10.72 9.90
CA PHE A 139 3.74 10.79 11.01
C PHE A 139 4.35 10.38 12.36
N ASP A 140 5.66 10.55 12.52
CA ASP A 140 6.40 10.18 13.73
C ASP A 140 7.40 11.29 14.12
N LYS A 141 8.21 11.03 15.15
CA LYS A 141 9.16 12.01 15.71
C LYS A 141 10.18 12.54 14.70
N ARG A 142 10.42 11.84 13.60
CA ARG A 142 11.32 12.29 12.51
C ARG A 142 10.72 13.48 11.76
N ALA A 143 9.39 13.57 11.70
CA ALA A 143 8.58 14.57 10.98
C ALA A 143 8.77 14.64 9.45
N GLU A 144 10.00 14.46 8.97
CA GLU A 144 10.34 14.51 7.55
C GLU A 144 11.49 13.54 7.21
N GLN A 145 11.57 13.16 5.94
CA GLN A 145 12.66 12.38 5.37
C GLN A 145 13.11 13.00 4.05
N CYS A 146 14.41 13.15 3.88
CA CYS A 146 15.04 13.64 2.66
C CYS A 146 15.91 12.55 2.02
N PRO A 147 16.17 12.63 0.70
CA PRO A 147 17.21 11.80 0.07
C PRO A 147 18.59 12.11 0.69
N SER A 148 19.33 11.07 1.07
CA SER A 148 20.54 11.22 1.90
C SER A 148 21.75 11.84 1.20
N GLN A 149 21.80 11.79 -0.13
CA GLN A 149 22.90 12.36 -0.92
C GLN A 149 22.52 13.69 -1.59
N LYS A 150 21.30 14.19 -1.35
CA LYS A 150 20.85 15.47 -1.88
C LYS A 150 21.14 16.57 -0.89
N THR A 151 21.80 17.65 -1.35
CA THR A 151 22.17 18.77 -0.49
C THR A 151 20.92 19.47 0.07
N PRO A 152 20.95 19.97 1.33
CA PRO A 152 19.83 20.70 1.92
C PRO A 152 19.30 21.84 1.05
N ASP A 153 20.18 22.65 0.45
CA ASP A 153 19.77 23.79 -0.39
C ASP A 153 18.93 23.38 -1.60
N LEU A 154 19.32 22.31 -2.29
CA LEU A 154 18.55 21.75 -3.40
C LEU A 154 17.19 21.23 -2.93
N VAL A 155 17.12 20.60 -1.75
CA VAL A 155 15.84 20.13 -1.19
C VAL A 155 14.92 21.33 -0.91
N GLU A 156 15.42 22.37 -0.24
CA GLU A 156 14.65 23.58 0.09
C GLU A 156 14.18 24.35 -1.16
N GLN A 157 14.98 24.38 -2.23
CA GLN A 157 14.59 24.99 -3.51
C GLN A 157 13.38 24.28 -4.14
N GLU A 158 13.31 22.96 -4.01
CA GLU A 158 12.23 22.13 -4.56
C GLU A 158 10.95 22.14 -3.73
N VAL A 159 11.00 22.62 -2.48
CA VAL A 159 9.79 22.75 -1.66
C VAL A 159 8.96 23.95 -2.14
N THR A 160 7.66 23.70 -2.32
CA THR A 160 6.66 24.70 -2.72
C THR A 160 5.84 25.22 -1.56
N SER A 161 5.85 24.53 -0.41
CA SER A 161 5.08 24.92 0.76
C SER A 161 5.53 26.24 1.39
N GLN A 162 4.56 26.98 1.94
CA GLN A 162 4.74 28.33 2.45
C GLN A 162 3.96 28.52 3.75
N CYS A 163 4.41 29.48 4.56
CA CYS A 163 3.65 29.91 5.72
C CYS A 163 2.31 30.52 5.29
N CYS A 164 1.21 30.04 5.87
CA CYS A 164 -0.13 30.52 5.54
C CYS A 164 -0.41 31.99 5.94
N LEU A 165 0.46 32.62 6.74
CA LEU A 165 0.30 34.01 7.21
C LEU A 165 1.16 35.02 6.44
N CYS A 166 2.41 34.68 6.09
CA CYS A 166 3.35 35.60 5.44
C CYS A 166 3.83 35.14 4.07
N ALA A 167 3.39 33.98 3.58
CA ALA A 167 3.80 33.36 2.32
C ALA A 167 5.31 33.03 2.19
N GLN A 168 6.12 33.25 3.23
CA GLN A 168 7.52 32.82 3.23
C GLN A 168 7.59 31.29 3.11
N LYS A 169 8.51 30.79 2.27
CA LYS A 169 8.81 29.35 2.18
C LYS A 169 9.09 28.77 3.56
N TRP A 170 8.42 27.66 3.86
CA TRP A 170 8.58 26.96 5.12
C TRP A 170 8.10 25.53 4.97
N THR A 171 8.75 24.58 5.64
CA THR A 171 8.51 23.15 5.42
C THR A 171 8.04 22.42 6.67
N SER A 172 8.03 23.09 7.83
CA SER A 172 7.80 22.42 9.11
C SER A 172 6.38 22.65 9.63
N TYR A 173 5.61 21.56 9.77
CA TYR A 173 4.34 21.54 10.46
C TYR A 173 4.54 21.47 11.99
N ARG A 174 5.09 22.54 12.59
CA ARG A 174 5.21 22.66 14.05
C ARG A 174 3.98 23.36 14.64
N GLY A 175 3.64 23.03 15.89
CA GLY A 175 2.59 23.71 16.64
C GLY A 175 1.16 23.22 16.41
N LYS A 176 0.95 22.19 15.56
CA LYS A 176 -0.37 21.59 15.28
C LYS A 176 -1.42 22.61 14.81
N PHE A 177 -1.00 23.63 14.08
CA PHE A 177 -1.91 24.59 13.45
C PHE A 177 -2.75 23.91 12.37
N LYS A 178 -4.02 24.32 12.28
CA LYS A 178 -4.98 23.81 11.31
C LYS A 178 -5.73 24.98 10.68
N CYS A 179 -6.28 24.74 9.49
CA CYS A 179 -7.17 25.67 8.82
C CYS A 179 -8.35 26.03 9.72
N HIS A 180 -8.73 27.31 9.74
CA HIS A 180 -9.75 27.85 10.63
C HIS A 180 -11.18 27.41 10.25
N TYR A 181 -11.43 27.11 8.97
CA TYR A 181 -12.73 26.65 8.51
C TYR A 181 -13.11 25.31 9.16
N ASP A 182 -14.28 25.27 9.78
CA ASP A 182 -14.79 24.12 10.53
C ASP A 182 -14.92 22.86 9.68
N TYR A 183 -15.23 23.01 8.39
CA TYR A 183 -15.37 21.90 7.44
C TYR A 183 -14.02 21.37 6.93
N CYS A 184 -12.90 22.06 7.20
CA CYS A 184 -11.62 21.78 6.57
C CYS A 184 -10.67 21.00 7.49
N GLY A 185 -10.21 21.63 8.58
CA GLY A 185 -9.27 21.02 9.53
C GLY A 185 -7.89 20.62 8.97
N VAL A 186 -7.55 20.96 7.71
CA VAL A 186 -6.26 20.64 7.10
C VAL A 186 -5.12 21.30 7.88
N PRO A 187 -4.03 20.57 8.22
CA PRO A 187 -2.85 21.16 8.84
C PRO A 187 -2.30 22.33 8.01
N VAL A 188 -1.87 23.39 8.68
CA VAL A 188 -1.23 24.53 8.01
C VAL A 188 0.17 24.78 8.54
N ILE A 189 0.99 25.36 7.68
CA ILE A 189 2.37 25.73 7.97
C ILE A 189 2.38 27.17 8.51
N VAL A 190 3.00 27.36 9.66
CA VAL A 190 3.25 28.66 10.26
C VAL A 190 4.74 28.75 10.56
N CYS A 191 5.44 29.72 9.97
CA CYS A 191 6.87 29.90 10.23
C CYS A 191 7.11 30.39 11.66
N ASP A 192 8.35 30.27 12.14
CA ASP A 192 8.69 30.63 13.53
C ASP A 192 8.35 32.10 13.84
N ALA A 193 8.57 33.02 12.89
CA ALA A 193 8.24 34.43 13.05
C ALA A 193 6.73 34.69 13.19
N CYS A 194 5.90 33.92 12.48
CA CYS A 194 4.44 34.07 12.52
C CYS A 194 3.77 33.25 13.63
N ARG A 195 4.52 32.40 14.34
CA ARG A 195 3.96 31.51 15.37
C ARG A 195 3.21 32.24 16.48
N PRO A 196 3.70 33.37 17.06
CA PRO A 196 2.94 34.12 18.06
C PRO A 196 1.58 34.61 17.53
N LYS A 197 1.56 35.06 16.26
CA LYS A 197 0.33 35.48 15.57
C LYS A 197 -0.62 34.31 15.34
N GLY A 198 -0.12 33.16 14.90
CA GLY A 198 -0.95 31.96 14.69
C GLY A 198 -1.59 31.42 15.97
N LEU A 199 -0.97 31.65 17.14
CA LEU A 199 -1.54 31.28 18.44
C LEU A 199 -2.62 32.24 18.92
N THR A 200 -2.49 33.54 18.60
CA THR A 200 -3.42 34.60 19.04
C THR A 200 -4.57 34.83 18.06
N HIS A 201 -4.37 34.50 16.78
CA HIS A 201 -5.34 34.67 15.70
C HIS A 201 -5.52 33.37 14.89
N PRO A 202 -6.06 32.30 15.51
CA PRO A 202 -6.30 31.03 14.82
C PRO A 202 -7.31 31.15 13.67
N ASP A 203 -8.19 32.16 13.71
CA ASP A 203 -9.15 32.54 12.68
C ASP A 203 -8.50 33.00 11.37
N GLN A 204 -7.24 33.42 11.39
CA GLN A 204 -6.51 33.86 10.20
C GLN A 204 -5.78 32.72 9.48
N LEU A 205 -5.77 31.53 10.07
CA LEU A 205 -5.02 30.38 9.56
C LEU A 205 -5.80 29.68 8.45
N THR A 206 -5.42 29.90 7.20
CA THR A 206 -6.11 29.29 6.05
C THR A 206 -5.17 28.38 5.26
N CYS A 207 -5.58 27.14 4.98
CA CYS A 207 -4.81 26.24 4.12
C CYS A 207 -4.93 26.64 2.64
N GLU A 208 -3.98 26.20 1.83
CA GLU A 208 -3.92 26.50 0.39
C GLU A 208 -5.20 26.11 -0.37
N LEU A 209 -5.79 24.95 -0.04
CA LEU A 209 -7.05 24.51 -0.65
C LEU A 209 -8.21 25.49 -0.35
N CYS A 210 -8.33 25.95 0.89
CA CYS A 210 -9.36 26.93 1.27
C CYS A 210 -9.08 28.32 0.69
N GLN A 211 -7.81 28.74 0.61
CA GLN A 211 -7.43 30.01 -0.03
C GLN A 211 -7.81 30.03 -1.51
N LYS A 212 -7.65 28.90 -2.21
CA LYS A 212 -8.02 28.74 -3.62
C LYS A 212 -9.51 28.44 -3.86
N GLY A 213 -10.30 28.28 -2.79
CA GLY A 213 -11.69 27.85 -2.91
C GLY A 213 -11.86 26.43 -3.49
N ASP A 214 -10.85 25.56 -3.35
CA ASP A 214 -10.89 24.20 -3.88
C ASP A 214 -11.78 23.31 -2.99
N THR A 215 -13.02 23.11 -3.43
CA THR A 215 -14.02 22.27 -2.76
C THR A 215 -14.41 21.05 -3.58
N GLN A 216 -13.77 20.80 -4.73
CA GLN A 216 -14.20 19.80 -5.71
C GLN A 216 -14.38 18.41 -5.09
N VAL A 217 -13.41 17.95 -4.31
CA VAL A 217 -13.47 16.62 -3.68
C VAL A 217 -14.33 16.62 -2.41
N LEU A 218 -14.40 17.75 -1.72
CA LEU A 218 -15.20 17.90 -0.51
C LEU A 218 -16.69 17.72 -0.82
N GLU A 219 -17.15 18.40 -1.87
CA GLU A 219 -18.55 18.42 -2.34
C GLU A 219 -18.96 17.17 -3.12
N ALA A 220 -17.99 16.38 -3.59
CA ALA A 220 -18.26 15.15 -4.31
C ALA A 220 -19.00 14.11 -3.45
N ALA A 221 -19.93 13.40 -4.11
CA ALA A 221 -20.73 12.37 -3.49
C ALA A 221 -19.86 11.21 -2.97
N VAL A 222 -20.23 10.65 -1.81
CA VAL A 222 -19.59 9.45 -1.27
C VAL A 222 -20.11 8.24 -2.06
N PRO A 223 -19.24 7.48 -2.75
CA PRO A 223 -19.68 6.27 -3.44
C PRO A 223 -20.08 5.16 -2.45
N ASP A 224 -21.01 4.29 -2.86
CA ASP A 224 -21.36 3.08 -2.08
C ASP A 224 -20.25 2.03 -2.18
N LEU A 225 -19.25 2.16 -1.30
CA LEU A 225 -18.11 1.24 -1.23
C LEU A 225 -18.50 -0.18 -0.84
N VAL A 226 -19.56 -0.34 -0.05
CA VAL A 226 -20.00 -1.65 0.42
C VAL A 226 -20.73 -2.38 -0.71
N GLY A 227 -21.64 -1.70 -1.40
CA GLY A 227 -22.30 -2.21 -2.59
C GLY A 227 -21.31 -2.57 -3.69
N LEU A 228 -20.38 -1.65 -3.99
CA LEU A 228 -19.34 -1.88 -5.00
C LEU A 228 -18.51 -3.13 -4.70
N LYS A 229 -18.05 -3.27 -3.45
CA LYS A 229 -17.30 -4.46 -3.01
C LYS A 229 -18.12 -5.74 -3.17
N ARG A 230 -19.38 -5.75 -2.73
CA ARG A 230 -20.26 -6.92 -2.86
C ARG A 230 -20.47 -7.31 -4.33
N GLN A 231 -20.69 -6.32 -5.20
CA GLN A 231 -20.82 -6.53 -6.64
C GLN A 231 -19.54 -7.12 -7.22
N ALA A 232 -18.37 -6.52 -7.00
CA ALA A 232 -17.11 -7.04 -7.46
C ALA A 232 -16.86 -8.49 -6.98
N GLU A 233 -17.10 -8.79 -5.70
CA GLU A 233 -16.94 -10.14 -5.15
C GLU A 233 -17.90 -11.16 -5.82
N SER A 234 -19.16 -10.77 -6.05
CA SER A 234 -20.15 -11.61 -6.72
C SER A 234 -19.81 -11.93 -8.17
N LEU A 235 -19.11 -11.00 -8.84
CA LEU A 235 -18.70 -11.09 -10.23
C LEU A 235 -17.44 -11.94 -10.41
N VAL A 236 -16.59 -12.03 -9.40
CA VAL A 236 -15.36 -12.84 -9.41
C VAL A 236 -15.59 -14.24 -8.83
N ALA A 237 -16.69 -14.46 -8.11
CA ALA A 237 -17.02 -15.76 -7.53
C ALA A 237 -17.32 -16.83 -8.61
N ASP A 238 -16.50 -17.87 -8.65
CA ASP A 238 -16.66 -19.06 -9.49
C ASP A 238 -17.97 -19.82 -9.15
N PRO A 239 -18.78 -20.25 -10.13
CA PRO A 239 -19.94 -21.11 -9.91
C PRO A 239 -19.68 -22.31 -8.98
N GLU A 240 -18.47 -22.89 -9.01
CA GLU A 240 -18.12 -24.04 -8.15
C GLU A 240 -18.02 -23.66 -6.66
N THR A 241 -17.56 -22.45 -6.34
CA THR A 241 -17.47 -21.97 -4.94
C THR A 241 -18.84 -21.65 -4.32
N LYS A 242 -19.88 -21.43 -5.12
CA LYS A 242 -21.26 -21.24 -4.62
C LYS A 242 -21.91 -22.54 -4.16
N LYS A 243 -21.58 -23.70 -4.78
CA LYS A 243 -22.01 -25.02 -4.29
C LYS A 243 -21.36 -25.36 -2.94
N ALA A 244 -20.09 -25.00 -2.74
CA ALA A 244 -19.38 -25.25 -1.48
C ALA A 244 -19.86 -24.40 -0.28
N LYS A 245 -20.58 -23.28 -0.50
CA LYS A 245 -21.07 -22.40 0.57
C LYS A 245 -22.53 -22.62 0.97
N LYS A 246 -23.32 -23.38 0.19
CA LYS A 246 -24.75 -23.61 0.46
C LYS A 246 -25.09 -25.03 0.93
N THR A 247 -24.13 -25.94 0.93
CA THR A 247 -24.28 -27.26 1.57
C THR A 247 -23.12 -27.50 2.52
N ASN A 248 -23.47 -27.78 3.78
CA ASN A 248 -22.63 -28.17 4.92
C ASN A 248 -22.02 -27.03 5.75
N ASN A 249 -22.84 -26.54 6.68
CA ASN A 249 -22.39 -25.96 7.94
C ASN A 249 -22.03 -27.04 8.99
N GLU A 250 -21.74 -28.26 8.52
CA GLU A 250 -21.12 -29.34 9.26
C GLU A 250 -19.98 -29.86 8.39
N SER A 251 -18.77 -29.37 8.62
CA SER A 251 -17.60 -30.13 8.20
C SER A 251 -17.69 -31.49 8.90
N PRO A 252 -17.60 -32.63 8.18
CA PRO A 252 -17.40 -33.90 8.85
C PRO A 252 -16.12 -33.76 9.69
N LYS A 253 -16.23 -34.02 10.99
CA LYS A 253 -15.06 -34.42 11.77
C LYS A 253 -14.64 -35.77 11.20
N GLU A 254 -13.84 -35.75 10.14
CA GLU A 254 -13.00 -36.90 9.84
C GLU A 254 -11.93 -36.94 10.93
N ASP A 255 -12.18 -37.77 11.94
CA ASP A 255 -11.16 -38.31 12.82
C ASP A 255 -10.23 -39.21 11.98
N ASN A 256 -9.40 -38.59 11.14
CA ASN A 256 -8.24 -39.24 10.55
C ASN A 256 -7.14 -39.25 11.61
N ASN A 257 -7.23 -40.24 12.50
CA ASN A 257 -6.20 -40.64 13.46
C ASN A 257 -5.04 -41.34 12.73
N GLY A 258 -4.54 -40.71 11.66
CA GLY A 258 -3.34 -41.09 10.94
C GLY A 258 -2.23 -40.12 11.31
N ASP A 259 -1.10 -40.66 11.72
CA ASP A 259 0.09 -39.97 12.25
C ASP A 259 0.61 -38.90 11.27
N GLN A 260 0.02 -37.70 11.28
CA GLN A 260 0.42 -36.56 10.45
C GLN A 260 1.70 -35.96 11.05
N GLN A 261 2.84 -36.48 10.62
CA GLN A 261 4.14 -36.04 11.08
C GLN A 261 4.36 -34.53 10.79
N VAL A 262 4.65 -33.77 11.86
CA VAL A 262 4.96 -32.34 11.80
C VAL A 262 6.37 -32.14 11.25
N ILE A 263 6.54 -31.16 10.37
CA ILE A 263 7.87 -30.73 9.92
C ILE A 263 8.41 -29.74 10.94
N ALA A 264 9.35 -30.19 11.76
CA ALA A 264 9.71 -29.53 13.01
C ALA A 264 10.36 -28.14 12.84
N ASP A 265 11.05 -27.88 11.73
CA ASP A 265 11.73 -26.60 11.45
C ASP A 265 10.90 -25.65 10.58
N ARG A 266 9.63 -25.97 10.28
CA ARG A 266 8.79 -25.18 9.37
C ARG A 266 7.50 -24.72 10.02
N ILE A 267 7.20 -23.43 9.79
CA ILE A 267 5.96 -22.80 10.22
C ILE A 267 5.21 -22.21 9.02
N PHE A 268 3.89 -22.23 9.12
CA PHE A 268 2.99 -21.55 8.21
C PHE A 268 2.46 -20.28 8.87
N VAL A 269 2.55 -19.16 8.18
CA VAL A 269 2.16 -17.85 8.70
C VAL A 269 1.13 -17.24 7.77
N ALA A 270 -0.06 -16.94 8.29
CA ALA A 270 -1.18 -16.41 7.54
C ALA A 270 -1.73 -15.10 8.13
N ARG A 271 -2.65 -14.49 7.37
CA ARG A 271 -3.26 -13.18 7.64
C ARG A 271 -2.25 -12.04 7.65
N LEU A 272 -1.15 -12.20 6.93
CA LEU A 272 -0.13 -11.18 6.79
C LEU A 272 -0.69 -9.93 6.09
N PRO A 273 -0.24 -8.72 6.47
CA PRO A 273 -0.48 -7.51 5.67
C PRO A 273 0.33 -7.57 4.36
N LEU A 274 -0.11 -6.87 3.31
CA LEU A 274 0.61 -6.88 2.02
C LEU A 274 1.96 -6.13 2.12
N THR A 275 2.06 -5.18 3.04
CA THR A 275 3.29 -4.48 3.45
C THR A 275 4.33 -5.36 4.16
N VAL A 276 4.01 -6.63 4.50
CA VAL A 276 4.95 -7.50 5.23
C VAL A 276 6.27 -7.64 4.47
N THR A 277 7.36 -7.80 5.22
CA THR A 277 8.69 -8.08 4.68
C THR A 277 9.31 -9.23 5.49
N LYS A 278 10.35 -9.89 4.95
CA LYS A 278 11.11 -10.92 5.67
C LYS A 278 11.70 -10.31 6.94
N THR A 279 12.32 -9.13 6.86
CA THR A 279 12.86 -8.40 8.02
C THR A 279 11.80 -8.13 9.10
N LYS A 280 10.58 -7.73 8.72
CA LYS A 280 9.50 -7.54 9.69
C LYS A 280 9.09 -8.82 10.40
N LEU A 281 9.10 -9.96 9.69
CA LEU A 281 8.84 -11.26 10.29
C LEU A 281 10.01 -11.71 11.16
N GLU A 282 11.25 -11.48 10.72
CA GLU A 282 12.48 -11.71 11.48
C GLU A 282 12.40 -11.04 12.85
N GLN A 283 12.13 -9.73 12.86
CA GLN A 283 11.97 -8.92 14.07
C GLN A 283 10.82 -9.40 14.95
N LEU A 284 9.72 -9.86 14.34
CA LEU A 284 8.58 -10.39 15.08
C LEU A 284 8.87 -11.75 15.72
N PHE A 285 9.74 -12.56 15.11
CA PHE A 285 10.16 -13.87 15.61
C PHE A 285 11.33 -13.81 16.60
N GLN A 286 12.02 -12.67 16.67
CA GLN A 286 13.00 -12.38 17.70
C GLN A 286 12.26 -12.12 19.03
N SER A 287 12.69 -12.79 20.10
CA SER A 287 12.16 -12.56 21.45
C SER A 287 12.88 -11.39 22.12
N GLU A 288 12.16 -10.58 22.91
CA GLU A 288 12.73 -9.45 23.67
C GLU A 288 13.84 -9.85 24.67
N ASN A 289 13.96 -11.13 25.03
CA ASN A 289 14.90 -11.64 26.05
C ASN A 289 16.24 -12.19 25.52
N GLN A 290 16.63 -11.89 24.27
CA GLN A 290 18.02 -12.15 23.85
C GLN A 290 18.87 -10.93 24.18
N GLU A 291 19.40 -10.92 25.40
CA GLU A 291 20.58 -10.11 25.73
C GLU A 291 21.68 -10.40 24.71
N LYS A 292 22.37 -9.33 24.32
CA LYS A 292 23.53 -9.29 23.42
C LYS A 292 24.54 -10.40 23.75
N GLN A 293 24.42 -11.56 23.10
CA GLN A 293 25.53 -12.49 22.93
C GLN A 293 25.50 -13.05 21.51
N GLU A 294 26.70 -13.08 20.93
CA GLU A 294 27.01 -13.23 19.52
C GLU A 294 26.51 -14.54 18.92
N THR A 295 25.71 -14.46 17.85
CA THR A 295 25.94 -15.22 16.60
C THR A 295 25.25 -14.52 15.41
N PRO A 296 25.76 -14.68 14.18
CA PRO A 296 25.45 -13.86 13.00
C PRO A 296 24.39 -14.49 12.08
N ASP A 297 23.59 -15.44 12.57
CA ASP A 297 22.73 -16.25 11.70
C ASP A 297 21.25 -15.85 11.80
N SER A 298 20.66 -15.58 10.63
CA SER A 298 19.24 -15.27 10.44
C SER A 298 18.34 -16.36 11.06
N ILE A 299 17.34 -15.98 11.86
CA ILE A 299 16.29 -16.88 12.35
C ILE A 299 15.53 -17.48 11.17
N ILE A 300 15.19 -16.70 10.15
CA ILE A 300 14.56 -17.20 8.93
C ILE A 300 15.62 -17.63 7.94
N GLN A 301 15.71 -18.95 7.74
CA GLN A 301 16.61 -19.58 6.76
C GLN A 301 16.03 -19.49 5.35
N VAL A 302 14.72 -19.75 5.21
CA VAL A 302 14.02 -19.67 3.92
C VAL A 302 12.62 -19.10 4.13
N ILE A 303 12.24 -18.08 3.35
CA ILE A 303 10.85 -17.64 3.25
C ILE A 303 10.24 -17.89 1.87
N HIS A 304 9.20 -18.72 1.82
CA HIS A 304 8.36 -18.91 0.64
C HIS A 304 7.07 -18.11 0.77
N TRP A 305 6.99 -16.98 0.07
CA TRP A 305 5.76 -16.20 -0.06
C TRP A 305 4.77 -16.92 -0.95
N LEU A 306 3.62 -17.27 -0.39
CA LEU A 306 2.62 -18.01 -1.13
C LEU A 306 1.77 -17.04 -1.94
N THR A 307 1.58 -17.39 -3.20
CA THR A 307 0.88 -16.57 -4.19
C THR A 307 -0.31 -17.32 -4.76
N ASP A 308 -1.30 -16.57 -5.19
CA ASP A 308 -2.42 -17.11 -5.96
C ASP A 308 -1.91 -17.57 -7.33
N ARG A 309 -2.33 -18.78 -7.75
CA ARG A 309 -1.81 -19.40 -8.98
C ARG A 309 -2.26 -18.70 -10.26
N ALA A 310 -3.44 -18.09 -10.26
CA ALA A 310 -4.01 -17.44 -11.44
C ALA A 310 -3.45 -16.02 -11.64
N THR A 311 -3.28 -15.30 -10.54
CA THR A 311 -2.92 -13.87 -10.54
C THR A 311 -1.46 -13.61 -10.19
N GLY A 312 -0.76 -14.62 -9.67
CA GLY A 312 0.57 -14.50 -9.06
C GLY A 312 0.58 -13.64 -7.78
N GLY A 313 -0.58 -13.15 -7.33
CA GLY A 313 -0.71 -12.17 -6.25
C GLY A 313 -0.44 -12.76 -4.88
N PHE A 314 0.28 -12.03 -4.03
CA PHE A 314 0.42 -12.40 -2.63
C PHE A 314 -0.94 -12.38 -1.92
N TYR A 315 -1.34 -13.53 -1.37
CA TYR A 315 -2.63 -13.68 -0.70
C TYR A 315 -2.55 -13.55 0.83
N GLY A 316 -1.42 -13.07 1.36
CA GLY A 316 -1.26 -12.82 2.80
C GLY A 316 -0.84 -14.02 3.61
N SER A 317 -0.07 -14.96 3.03
CA SER A 317 0.57 -16.03 3.81
C SER A 317 1.91 -16.49 3.23
N CYS A 318 2.76 -17.04 4.08
CA CYS A 318 4.03 -17.63 3.69
C CYS A 318 4.27 -18.93 4.46
N MET A 319 5.18 -19.73 3.92
CA MET A 319 5.82 -20.81 4.66
C MET A 319 7.26 -20.40 4.95
N VAL A 320 7.70 -20.67 6.18
CA VAL A 320 8.99 -20.20 6.70
C VAL A 320 9.75 -21.40 7.26
N GLN A 321 10.99 -21.57 6.82
CA GLN A 321 11.96 -22.44 7.47
C GLN A 321 12.77 -21.59 8.45
N VAL A 322 12.77 -21.99 9.71
CA VAL A 322 13.50 -21.31 10.76
C VAL A 322 14.80 -22.04 11.08
N SER A 323 15.72 -21.38 11.79
CA SER A 323 17.07 -21.89 12.08
C SER A 323 17.11 -23.20 12.87
N SER A 324 16.10 -23.45 13.71
CA SER A 324 15.99 -24.73 14.42
C SER A 324 14.55 -25.10 14.79
N PRO A 325 14.27 -26.40 15.05
CA PRO A 325 12.99 -26.84 15.59
C PRO A 325 12.57 -26.14 16.89
N GLN A 326 13.52 -25.85 17.78
CA GLN A 326 13.25 -25.14 19.04
C GLN A 326 12.76 -23.72 18.79
N VAL A 327 13.28 -23.07 17.76
CA VAL A 327 12.81 -21.74 17.34
C VAL A 327 11.38 -21.83 16.79
N ALA A 328 11.04 -22.87 16.03
CA ALA A 328 9.70 -23.09 15.51
C ALA A 328 8.69 -23.30 16.65
N GLU A 329 9.00 -24.15 17.63
CA GLU A 329 8.17 -24.40 18.81
C GLU A 329 7.90 -23.12 19.60
N ARG A 330 8.93 -22.32 19.85
CA ARG A 330 8.81 -21.02 20.53
C ARG A 330 7.87 -20.08 19.78
N ILE A 331 8.05 -19.94 18.46
CA ILE A 331 7.21 -19.08 17.63
C ILE A 331 5.76 -19.58 17.63
N LEU A 332 5.54 -20.89 17.56
CA LEU A 332 4.21 -21.50 17.61
C LEU A 332 3.51 -21.23 18.94
N ALA A 333 4.22 -21.36 20.07
CA ALA A 333 3.68 -21.09 21.40
C ALA A 333 3.25 -19.62 21.55
N GLN A 334 3.98 -18.69 20.94
CA GLN A 334 3.68 -17.24 20.99
C GLN A 334 2.68 -16.79 19.90
N GLY A 335 2.39 -17.65 18.91
CA GLY A 335 1.67 -17.28 17.69
C GLY A 335 0.28 -16.68 17.91
N ALA A 336 -0.41 -17.00 19.01
CA ALA A 336 -1.74 -16.46 19.32
C ALA A 336 -1.73 -14.97 19.67
N ALA A 337 -0.62 -14.47 20.22
CA ALA A 337 -0.46 -13.06 20.63
C ALA A 337 0.15 -12.19 19.53
N MET A 338 0.76 -12.79 18.50
CA MET A 338 1.53 -12.07 17.49
C MET A 338 0.66 -11.12 16.65
N ARG A 339 1.17 -9.89 16.52
CA ARG A 339 0.57 -8.84 15.70
C ARG A 339 1.64 -8.21 14.81
N LEU A 340 1.29 -8.02 13.55
CA LEU A 340 2.11 -7.29 12.60
C LEU A 340 1.29 -6.13 12.02
N ASP A 341 1.85 -4.92 12.02
CA ASP A 341 1.15 -3.69 11.59
C ASP A 341 -0.26 -3.55 12.24
N LYS A 342 -0.37 -3.86 13.55
CA LYS A 342 -1.61 -3.90 14.36
C LYS A 342 -2.62 -5.01 13.99
N LYS A 343 -2.34 -5.81 12.95
CA LYS A 343 -3.18 -6.95 12.53
C LYS A 343 -2.74 -8.24 13.23
N ARG A 344 -3.69 -9.01 13.77
CA ARG A 344 -3.40 -10.35 14.30
C ARG A 344 -3.00 -11.28 13.16
N ILE A 345 -1.84 -11.91 13.27
CA ILE A 345 -1.39 -12.94 12.33
C ILE A 345 -1.76 -14.33 12.88
N LYS A 346 -1.75 -15.35 12.03
CA LYS A 346 -1.94 -16.74 12.45
C LYS A 346 -0.67 -17.51 12.15
N VAL A 347 -0.08 -18.16 13.16
CA VAL A 347 1.03 -19.09 12.98
C VAL A 347 0.54 -20.50 13.26
N SER A 348 0.95 -21.47 12.45
CA SER A 348 0.60 -22.87 12.63
C SER A 348 1.73 -23.79 12.15
N ALA A 349 1.82 -24.98 12.73
CA ALA A 349 2.79 -25.99 12.32
C ALA A 349 2.51 -26.48 10.89
N VAL A 350 3.57 -26.80 10.15
CA VAL A 350 3.46 -27.44 8.83
C VAL A 350 3.39 -28.94 9.02
N ARG A 351 2.38 -29.58 8.44
CA ARG A 351 2.15 -31.04 8.54
C ARG A 351 2.37 -31.71 7.18
N ARG A 352 2.90 -32.94 7.18
CA ARG A 352 2.97 -33.77 5.97
C ARG A 352 1.57 -34.16 5.49
N ARG A 353 1.38 -34.21 4.17
CA ARG A 353 0.19 -34.78 3.54
C ARG A 353 0.57 -36.13 2.92
N GLY A 354 -0.02 -37.22 3.42
CA GLY A 354 0.10 -38.56 2.82
C GLY A 354 1.52 -39.15 2.79
N ASN A 355 1.71 -40.13 1.89
CA ASN A 355 2.95 -40.91 1.67
C ASN A 355 3.95 -40.23 0.71
N GLU A 356 4.00 -38.90 0.65
CA GLU A 356 4.94 -38.20 -0.24
C GLU A 356 6.39 -38.34 0.24
N SER A 357 7.24 -38.91 -0.63
CA SER A 357 8.70 -38.97 -0.47
C SER A 357 9.30 -37.56 -0.42
N LEU A 358 10.33 -37.38 0.42
CA LEU A 358 11.11 -36.14 0.59
C LEU A 358 11.64 -35.54 -0.73
N THR A 359 11.71 -36.34 -1.81
CA THR A 359 12.30 -35.94 -3.08
C THR A 359 11.31 -35.42 -4.13
N GLU A 360 10.00 -35.66 -3.99
CA GLU A 360 8.97 -35.10 -4.90
C GLU A 360 8.27 -33.87 -4.31
N ALA A 361 8.29 -33.72 -2.98
CA ALA A 361 7.84 -32.54 -2.24
C ALA A 361 8.94 -31.46 -2.10
N ALA A 362 9.63 -31.11 -3.19
CA ALA A 362 10.72 -30.13 -3.19
C ALA A 362 10.19 -28.73 -2.84
N TRP A 363 10.19 -28.41 -1.55
CA TRP A 363 9.91 -27.09 -1.01
C TRP A 363 11.18 -26.46 -0.41
N PRO A 364 11.46 -25.16 -0.68
CA PRO A 364 10.76 -24.35 -1.66
C PRO A 364 10.95 -24.93 -3.08
N PRO A 365 10.04 -24.64 -4.03
CA PRO A 365 10.20 -25.12 -5.41
C PRO A 365 11.60 -24.81 -5.93
N LYS A 366 12.24 -25.71 -6.69
CA LYS A 366 13.64 -25.55 -7.15
C LYS A 366 13.91 -24.19 -7.84
N ASN A 367 12.91 -23.60 -8.48
CA ASN A 367 12.99 -22.31 -9.17
C ASN A 367 12.53 -21.11 -8.32
N TYR A 368 12.25 -21.31 -7.03
CA TYR A 368 11.81 -20.25 -6.15
C TYR A 368 13.00 -19.39 -5.75
N GLN A 369 12.94 -18.11 -6.12
CA GLN A 369 13.87 -17.11 -5.65
C GLN A 369 13.33 -16.48 -4.36
N GLU A 370 14.07 -16.63 -3.28
CA GLU A 370 13.77 -15.94 -2.03
C GLU A 370 13.85 -14.42 -2.23
N ARG A 371 12.95 -13.70 -1.57
CA ARG A 371 12.83 -12.25 -1.67
C ARG A 371 12.50 -11.69 -0.30
N GLU A 372 13.04 -10.51 -0.01
CA GLU A 372 12.67 -9.72 1.18
C GLU A 372 11.17 -9.41 1.24
N TYR A 373 10.47 -9.50 0.12
CA TYR A 373 9.17 -8.92 -0.13
C TYR A 373 8.28 -9.94 -0.86
N PRO A 374 7.02 -10.20 -0.43
CA PRO A 374 6.09 -11.04 -1.18
C PRO A 374 5.89 -10.62 -2.62
N PRO A 375 5.68 -11.52 -3.58
CA PRO A 375 5.37 -11.14 -4.94
C PRO A 375 4.11 -10.26 -5.01
N VAL A 376 4.22 -9.13 -5.67
CA VAL A 376 3.04 -8.41 -6.17
C VAL A 376 2.64 -9.17 -7.42
N GLY A 377 1.37 -9.56 -7.56
CA GLY A 377 0.96 -10.49 -8.61
C GLY A 377 1.35 -10.06 -10.01
N HIS A 378 1.50 -11.05 -10.89
CA HIS A 378 1.61 -10.82 -12.32
C HIS A 378 0.22 -10.49 -12.85
N PHE A 379 -0.21 -9.25 -12.65
CA PHE A 379 -1.13 -8.64 -13.59
C PHE A 379 -0.28 -7.85 -14.58
N GLN A 380 0.22 -8.63 -15.55
CA GLN A 380 1.22 -8.29 -16.56
C GLN A 380 2.57 -7.79 -15.99
N ARG A 381 3.58 -8.67 -16.08
CA ARG A 381 4.99 -8.27 -16.17
C ARG A 381 5.14 -7.25 -17.29
N ILE A 382 5.85 -6.16 -17.00
CA ILE A 382 6.63 -5.46 -18.03
C ILE A 382 7.80 -6.37 -18.40
#